data_AF-A0A1V4QTV0-F1
#
_entry.id   AF-A0A1V4QTV0-F1
#
_cell.length_a   1.000
_cell.length_b   1.000
_cell.length_c   1.000
_cell.angle_alpha   90.00
_cell.angle_beta   90.00
_cell.angle_gamma   90.00
#
_symmetry.space_group_name_H-M   'P 1'
#
loop_
_entity.id
_entity.type
_entity.pdbx_description
1 polymer ?
#
loop_
_entity_poly.entity_id
_entity_poly.type
_entity_poly.pdbx_seq_one_letter_code
_entity_poly.pdbx_strand_id
1 'polypeptide(L)'
;MHELWFRFFEEIDACLQPVNPGYTAWTPIYSESPYYMLQCDFCCMVSPAMFDRFVKPELSAACRRLANPFYHLDGPGQLPHLESLLAIPELKGVQWIPGAGAPDQRHWPEVYRQIRRAGKLIQISTGSGGLEVLDIVAEQIGTPRGIVLIGEVDIEEEPRLAETLRRYGAE
;
A
#
# COMPACT_ATOMS: atom_id res chain seq x y z
N MET A 1 4.94 22.83 7.20
CA MET A 1 5.07 21.95 6.02
C MET A 1 3.80 21.12 5.83
N HIS A 2 3.38 20.32 6.81
CA HIS A 2 2.15 19.50 6.76
C HIS A 2 0.91 20.27 6.27
N GLU A 3 0.58 21.40 6.91
CA GLU A 3 -0.59 22.20 6.52
C GLU A 3 -0.52 22.77 5.10
N LEU A 4 0.68 23.12 4.62
CA LEU A 4 0.85 23.61 3.25
C LEU A 4 0.66 22.49 2.23
N TRP A 5 1.15 21.27 2.53
CA TRP A 5 0.95 20.12 1.66
C TRP A 5 -0.53 19.85 1.45
N PHE A 6 -1.30 19.78 2.55
CA PHE A 6 -2.72 19.52 2.45
C PHE A 6 -3.53 20.68 1.86
N ARG A 7 -3.14 21.94 2.11
CA ARG A 7 -3.76 23.07 1.43
C ARG A 7 -3.68 22.90 -0.08
N PHE A 8 -2.50 22.59 -0.62
CA PHE A 8 -2.35 22.40 -2.06
C PHE A 8 -3.00 21.12 -2.56
N PHE A 9 -3.02 20.04 -1.77
CA PHE A 9 -3.77 18.83 -2.09
C PHE A 9 -5.27 19.13 -2.28
N GLU A 10 -5.86 19.89 -1.35
CA GLU A 10 -7.27 20.30 -1.39
C GLU A 10 -7.56 21.32 -2.51
N GLU A 11 -6.67 22.28 -2.76
CA GLU A 11 -6.81 23.23 -3.87
C GLU A 11 -6.74 22.53 -5.24
N ILE A 12 -5.87 21.52 -5.39
CA ILE A 12 -5.79 20.70 -6.62
C ILE A 12 -7.07 19.88 -6.78
N ASP A 13 -7.52 19.20 -5.73
CA ASP A 13 -8.76 18.43 -5.74
C ASP A 13 -9.96 19.29 -6.15
N ALA A 14 -10.08 20.49 -5.58
CA ALA A 14 -11.14 21.44 -5.91
C ALA A 14 -11.15 21.84 -7.40
N CYS A 15 -9.99 21.95 -8.04
CA CYS A 15 -9.89 22.25 -9.47
C CYS A 15 -10.38 21.10 -10.36
N LEU A 16 -10.34 19.86 -9.87
CA LEU A 16 -10.71 18.65 -10.61
C LEU A 16 -12.20 18.29 -10.45
N GLN A 17 -12.85 18.81 -9.41
CA GLN A 17 -14.27 18.57 -9.14
C GLN A 17 -15.18 19.54 -9.91
N PRO A 18 -16.40 19.12 -10.30
CA PRO A 18 -17.04 17.83 -10.03
C PRO A 18 -16.84 16.78 -11.15
N VAL A 19 -15.99 17.06 -12.15
CA VAL A 19 -15.91 16.25 -13.39
C VAL A 19 -14.98 15.05 -13.26
N ASN A 20 -14.09 15.04 -12.28
CA ASN A 20 -13.15 13.95 -12.08
C ASN A 20 -13.86 12.71 -11.50
N PRO A 21 -13.90 11.58 -12.22
CA PRO A 21 -14.67 10.40 -11.81
C PRO A 21 -13.99 9.60 -10.69
N GLY A 22 -12.71 9.83 -10.42
CA GLY A 22 -11.98 9.14 -9.37
C GLY A 22 -10.51 9.55 -9.31
N TYR A 23 -9.79 8.96 -8.38
CA TYR A 23 -8.45 9.35 -7.97
C TYR A 23 -7.49 8.20 -8.13
N THR A 24 -6.25 8.56 -8.42
CA THR A 24 -5.09 7.69 -8.41
C THR A 24 -3.90 8.46 -7.86
N ALA A 25 -2.87 7.76 -7.42
CA ALA A 25 -1.61 8.33 -6.98
C ALA A 25 -0.46 7.72 -7.80
N TRP A 26 0.77 7.87 -7.33
CA TRP A 26 1.94 7.30 -8.00
C TRP A 26 1.92 5.76 -8.02
N THR A 27 1.22 5.10 -7.09
CA THR A 27 0.76 3.70 -7.28
C THR A 27 -0.68 3.72 -7.80
N PRO A 28 -0.97 3.06 -8.93
CA PRO A 28 -2.27 3.16 -9.59
C PRO A 28 -3.39 2.35 -8.93
N ILE A 29 -3.76 2.71 -7.70
CA ILE A 29 -4.96 2.17 -7.02
C ILE A 29 -6.11 3.12 -7.31
N TYR A 30 -7.19 2.62 -7.94
CA TYR A 30 -8.37 3.45 -8.14
C TYR A 30 -9.08 3.75 -6.81
N SER A 31 -9.54 4.99 -6.64
CA SER A 31 -10.39 5.38 -5.52
C SER A 31 -11.46 6.37 -5.95
N GLU A 32 -12.69 6.20 -5.48
CA GLU A 32 -13.79 7.16 -5.70
C GLU A 32 -13.65 8.43 -4.86
N SER A 33 -12.70 8.47 -3.91
CA SER A 33 -12.46 9.60 -3.02
C SER A 33 -10.98 9.98 -3.02
N PRO A 34 -10.64 11.26 -2.73
CA PRO A 34 -9.24 11.68 -2.65
C PRO A 34 -8.43 10.80 -1.70
N TYR A 35 -7.31 10.29 -2.18
CA TYR A 35 -6.36 9.52 -1.39
C TYR A 35 -4.92 9.80 -1.80
N TYR A 36 -3.98 9.32 -1.00
CA TYR A 36 -2.57 9.38 -1.32
C TYR A 36 -1.82 8.20 -0.69
N MET A 37 -0.68 7.86 -1.30
CA MET A 37 0.29 6.91 -0.75
C MET A 37 1.28 7.66 0.14
N LEU A 38 1.12 7.49 1.45
CA LEU A 38 2.03 8.03 2.45
C LEU A 38 3.34 7.23 2.46
N GLN A 39 4.45 7.91 2.73
CA GLN A 39 5.76 7.26 2.80
C GLN A 39 6.70 8.05 3.72
N CYS A 40 7.69 7.36 4.29
CA CYS A 40 8.79 8.00 5.00
C CYS A 40 10.02 7.08 4.98
N ASP A 41 10.79 7.12 3.89
CA ASP A 41 11.94 6.22 3.70
C ASP A 41 13.04 6.45 4.74
N PHE A 42 13.12 7.67 5.28
CA PHE A 42 14.01 8.01 6.40
C PHE A 42 13.78 7.12 7.64
N CYS A 43 12.62 6.47 7.76
CA CYS A 43 12.33 5.54 8.85
C CYS A 43 13.35 4.40 8.96
N CYS A 44 13.96 3.97 7.85
CA CYS A 44 14.97 2.91 7.88
C CYS A 44 16.25 3.30 8.66
N MET A 45 16.44 4.60 8.91
CA MET A 45 17.63 5.16 9.56
C MET A 45 17.39 5.56 11.03
N VAL A 46 16.19 5.37 11.56
CA VAL A 46 15.84 5.80 12.93
C VAL A 46 15.32 4.65 13.78
N SER A 47 15.46 4.78 15.10
CA SER A 47 14.97 3.77 16.04
C SER A 47 13.43 3.81 16.15
N PRO A 48 12.78 2.72 16.61
CA PRO A 48 11.34 2.71 16.86
C PRO A 48 10.87 3.85 17.78
N ALA A 49 11.66 4.20 18.80
CA ALA A 49 11.36 5.32 19.68
C ALA A 49 11.37 6.68 18.95
N MET A 50 12.25 6.85 17.95
CA MET A 50 12.27 8.06 17.12
C MET A 50 11.12 8.05 16.10
N PHE A 51 10.78 6.91 15.52
CA PHE A 51 9.59 6.76 14.67
C PHE A 51 8.33 7.20 15.43
N ASP A 52 8.12 6.68 16.64
CA ASP A 52 6.97 7.01 17.48
C ASP A 52 6.91 8.48 17.87
N ARG A 53 8.08 9.09 18.12
CA ARG A 53 8.17 10.49 18.52
C ARG A 53 7.98 11.47 17.37
N PHE A 54 8.54 11.18 16.19
CA PHE A 54 8.70 12.17 15.13
C PHE A 54 7.92 11.86 13.85
N VAL A 55 7.69 10.58 13.54
CA VAL A 55 7.08 10.18 12.26
C VAL A 55 5.61 9.81 12.44
N LYS A 56 5.31 8.91 13.39
CA LYS A 56 3.96 8.41 13.64
C LYS A 56 2.91 9.52 13.86
N PRO A 57 3.18 10.60 14.62
CA PRO A 57 2.18 11.65 14.83
C PRO A 57 1.80 12.36 13.53
N GLU A 58 2.78 12.65 12.67
CA GLU A 58 2.58 13.27 11.36
C GLU A 58 1.83 12.33 10.40
N LEU A 59 2.20 11.05 10.35
CA LEU A 59 1.48 10.05 9.56
C LEU A 59 0.02 9.92 10.02
N SER A 60 -0.21 9.91 11.33
CA SER A 60 -1.57 9.82 11.90
C SER A 60 -2.40 11.06 11.55
N ALA A 61 -1.79 12.26 11.58
CA ALA A 61 -2.43 13.49 11.15
C ALA A 61 -2.82 13.46 9.67
N ALA A 62 -1.93 12.94 8.81
CA ALA A 62 -2.22 12.77 7.40
C ALA A 62 -3.34 11.74 7.15
N CYS A 63 -3.32 10.60 7.86
CA CYS A 63 -4.34 9.57 7.73
C CYS A 63 -5.74 10.09 8.08
N ARG A 64 -5.88 11.00 9.04
CA ARG A 64 -7.18 11.61 9.40
C ARG A 64 -7.77 12.52 8.32
N ARG A 65 -6.95 13.00 7.39
CA ARG A 65 -7.38 13.92 6.31
C ARG A 65 -7.61 13.23 4.97
N LEU A 66 -7.14 11.99 4.81
CA LEU A 66 -7.26 11.22 3.58
C LEU A 66 -8.39 10.20 3.70
N ALA A 67 -9.16 10.02 2.63
CA ALA A 67 -10.25 9.04 2.65
C ALA A 67 -9.70 7.61 2.66
N ASN A 68 -8.64 7.33 1.89
CA ASN A 68 -8.05 5.99 1.77
C ASN A 68 -6.51 6.00 1.94
N PRO A 69 -5.98 6.35 3.12
CA PRO A 69 -4.54 6.40 3.35
C PRO A 69 -3.93 4.99 3.25
N PHE A 70 -2.93 4.87 2.38
CA PHE A 70 -2.05 3.72 2.29
C PHE A 70 -0.63 4.13 2.63
N TYR A 71 0.17 3.20 3.14
CA TYR A 71 1.59 3.45 3.45
C TYR A 71 2.51 2.59 2.58
N HIS A 72 3.52 3.23 1.99
CA HIS A 72 4.62 2.57 1.28
C HIS A 72 5.68 2.09 2.28
N LEU A 73 5.71 0.79 2.54
CA LEU A 73 6.68 0.14 3.41
C LEU A 73 7.84 -0.40 2.57
N ASP A 74 8.88 0.43 2.43
CA ASP A 74 10.06 0.14 1.61
C ASP A 74 11.16 -0.54 2.40
N GLY A 75 11.34 -1.82 2.12
CA GLY A 75 12.45 -2.64 2.52
C GLY A 75 12.43 -3.13 3.97
N PRO A 76 13.29 -4.11 4.30
CA PRO A 76 13.34 -4.72 5.63
C PRO A 76 13.75 -3.75 6.73
N GLY A 77 14.44 -2.65 6.39
CA GLY A 77 14.85 -1.61 7.32
C GLY A 77 13.68 -0.90 8.01
N GLN A 78 12.47 -0.94 7.43
CA GLN A 78 11.27 -0.35 8.04
C GLN A 78 10.47 -1.33 8.92
N LEU A 79 10.76 -2.64 8.85
CA LEU A 79 10.04 -3.66 9.63
C LEU A 79 10.05 -3.44 11.16
N PRO A 80 11.11 -2.88 11.77
CA PRO A 80 11.08 -2.53 13.20
C PRO A 80 9.94 -1.58 13.60
N HIS A 81 9.39 -0.83 12.65
CA HIS A 81 8.31 0.14 12.87
C HIS A 81 6.92 -0.39 12.49
N LEU A 82 6.85 -1.57 11.88
CA LEU A 82 5.61 -2.10 11.29
C LEU A 82 4.48 -2.20 12.31
N GLU A 83 4.76 -2.70 13.52
CA GLU A 83 3.74 -2.79 14.56
C GLU A 83 3.17 -1.41 14.94
N SER A 84 4.04 -0.42 15.10
CA SER A 84 3.62 0.93 15.49
C SER A 84 2.88 1.66 14.37
N LEU A 85 3.29 1.44 13.12
CA LEU A 85 2.60 1.92 11.92
C LEU A 85 1.18 1.33 11.83
N LEU A 86 1.05 0.01 11.99
CA LEU A 86 -0.23 -0.69 11.91
C LEU A 86 -1.19 -0.32 13.04
N ALA A 87 -0.67 0.19 14.17
CA ALA A 87 -1.47 0.72 15.26
C ALA A 87 -2.14 2.07 14.95
N ILE A 88 -1.85 2.72 13.82
CA ILE A 88 -2.56 3.93 13.38
C ILE A 88 -3.98 3.52 12.94
N PRO A 89 -5.05 3.95 13.64
CA PRO A 89 -6.41 3.49 13.36
C PRO A 89 -6.89 3.81 11.94
N GLU A 90 -6.62 5.04 11.48
CA GLU A 90 -7.11 5.56 10.20
C GLU A 90 -6.36 5.03 8.98
N LEU A 91 -5.14 4.50 9.15
CA LEU A 91 -4.39 3.86 8.05
C LEU A 91 -5.20 2.68 7.50
N LYS A 92 -5.46 2.61 6.20
CA LYS A 92 -6.29 1.55 5.62
C LYS A 92 -5.48 0.39 5.06
N GLY A 93 -4.30 0.66 4.52
CA GLY A 93 -3.50 -0.39 3.90
C GLY A 93 -2.01 -0.09 3.85
N VAL A 94 -1.25 -1.12 3.50
CA VAL A 94 0.21 -1.08 3.39
C VAL A 94 0.62 -1.73 2.08
N GLN A 95 1.46 -1.03 1.33
CA GLN A 95 2.24 -1.62 0.25
C GLN A 95 3.52 -2.20 0.85
N TRP A 96 3.81 -3.48 0.57
CA TRP A 96 5.08 -4.08 0.96
C TRP A 96 6.04 -4.16 -0.22
N ILE A 97 7.22 -3.55 -0.07
CA ILE A 97 8.31 -3.64 -1.05
C ILE A 97 9.51 -4.29 -0.36
N PRO A 98 9.93 -5.51 -0.74
CA PRO A 98 11.09 -6.18 -0.13
C PRO A 98 12.43 -5.46 -0.35
N GLY A 99 12.51 -4.54 -1.31
CA GLY A 99 13.75 -3.85 -1.67
C GLY A 99 14.70 -4.68 -2.54
N ALA A 100 15.71 -4.02 -3.10
CA ALA A 100 16.67 -4.67 -3.99
C ALA A 100 17.54 -5.69 -3.24
N GLY A 101 17.75 -6.87 -3.86
CA GLY A 101 18.60 -7.93 -3.32
C GLY A 101 17.96 -8.78 -2.22
N ALA A 102 16.75 -8.46 -1.77
CA ALA A 102 15.97 -9.28 -0.87
C ALA A 102 15.18 -10.37 -1.63
N PRO A 103 14.76 -11.45 -0.95
CA PRO A 103 13.73 -12.35 -1.48
C PRO A 103 12.49 -11.57 -1.89
N ASP A 104 11.85 -11.98 -2.99
CA ASP A 104 10.67 -11.30 -3.50
C ASP A 104 9.47 -11.36 -2.54
N GLN A 105 8.38 -10.72 -2.94
CA GLN A 105 7.16 -10.59 -2.16
C GLN A 105 6.59 -11.92 -1.65
N ARG A 106 6.87 -13.07 -2.29
CA ARG A 106 6.36 -14.37 -1.87
C ARG A 106 6.99 -14.88 -0.58
N HIS A 107 8.10 -14.29 -0.14
CA HIS A 107 8.94 -14.85 0.93
C HIS A 107 8.77 -14.13 2.28
N TRP A 108 7.73 -13.32 2.45
CA TRP A 108 7.49 -12.50 3.64
C TRP A 108 6.13 -12.78 4.32
N PRO A 109 5.78 -14.04 4.58
CA PRO A 109 4.47 -14.40 5.11
C PRO A 109 4.16 -13.75 6.47
N GLU A 110 5.17 -13.52 7.31
CA GLU A 110 5.05 -12.83 8.59
C GLU A 110 4.60 -11.37 8.44
N VAL A 111 5.11 -10.66 7.43
CA VAL A 111 4.73 -9.26 7.15
C VAL A 111 3.25 -9.19 6.79
N TYR A 112 2.80 -10.00 5.84
CA TYR A 112 1.40 -10.03 5.43
C TYR A 112 0.46 -10.44 6.56
N ARG A 113 0.84 -11.46 7.34
CA ARG A 113 0.04 -11.88 8.51
C ARG A 113 -0.08 -10.76 9.54
N GLN A 114 0.98 -9.99 9.77
CA GLN A 114 0.92 -8.87 10.70
C GLN A 114 0.00 -7.75 10.20
N ILE A 115 0.12 -7.38 8.91
CA ILE A 115 -0.76 -6.39 8.26
C ILE A 115 -2.24 -6.83 8.36
N ARG A 116 -2.54 -8.10 8.05
CA ARG A 116 -3.92 -8.64 8.13
C ARG A 116 -4.45 -8.74 9.54
N ARG A 117 -3.63 -9.15 10.52
CA ARG A 117 -4.02 -9.20 11.94
C ARG A 117 -4.40 -7.81 12.47
N ALA A 118 -3.75 -6.77 11.97
CA ALA A 118 -4.11 -5.38 12.28
C ALA A 118 -5.33 -4.85 11.49
N GLY A 119 -5.98 -5.70 10.70
CA GLY A 119 -7.17 -5.35 9.91
C GLY A 119 -6.87 -4.47 8.68
N LYS A 120 -5.61 -4.38 8.26
CA LYS A 120 -5.20 -3.52 7.14
C LYS A 120 -5.23 -4.26 5.80
N LEU A 121 -5.43 -3.49 4.73
CA LEU A 121 -5.36 -3.94 3.34
C LEU A 121 -3.89 -4.07 2.90
N ILE A 122 -3.64 -4.87 1.88
CA ILE A 122 -2.30 -5.13 1.35
C ILE A 122 -2.27 -4.69 -0.12
N GLN A 123 -1.22 -3.98 -0.50
CA GLN A 123 -0.84 -3.83 -1.90
C GLN A 123 0.46 -4.58 -2.17
N ILE A 124 0.45 -5.39 -3.23
CA ILE A 124 1.61 -6.08 -3.78
C ILE A 124 1.76 -5.71 -5.25
N SER A 125 2.89 -6.11 -5.86
CA SER A 125 3.13 -5.96 -7.29
C SER A 125 3.53 -7.26 -7.97
N THR A 126 3.36 -7.35 -9.30
CA THR A 126 3.82 -8.52 -10.06
C THR A 126 5.33 -8.71 -9.89
N GLY A 127 6.10 -7.64 -10.05
CA GLY A 127 7.56 -7.66 -9.88
C GLY A 127 8.20 -8.84 -10.60
N SER A 128 9.23 -9.45 -10.01
CA SER A 128 9.82 -10.69 -10.52
C SER A 128 8.97 -11.96 -10.27
N GLY A 129 7.87 -11.84 -9.51
CA GLY A 129 7.00 -12.96 -9.14
C GLY A 129 5.86 -13.21 -10.11
N GLY A 130 5.59 -12.29 -11.04
CA GLY A 130 4.47 -12.36 -11.98
C GLY A 130 3.11 -12.39 -11.27
N LEU A 131 2.10 -12.94 -11.94
CA LEU A 131 0.74 -13.06 -11.40
C LEU A 131 0.64 -14.02 -10.20
N GLU A 132 1.55 -14.99 -10.09
CA GLU A 132 1.55 -16.03 -9.04
C GLU A 132 1.76 -15.46 -7.63
N VAL A 133 2.32 -14.25 -7.51
CA VAL A 133 2.49 -13.59 -6.23
C VAL A 133 1.17 -13.45 -5.48
N LEU A 134 0.07 -13.18 -6.19
CA LEU A 134 -1.25 -13.04 -5.57
C LEU A 134 -1.71 -14.37 -4.95
N ASP A 135 -1.55 -15.47 -5.68
CA ASP A 135 -1.94 -16.81 -5.24
C ASP A 135 -1.19 -17.18 -3.96
N ILE A 136 0.13 -17.02 -3.98
CA ILE A 136 1.01 -17.41 -2.88
C ILE A 136 0.74 -16.55 -1.64
N VAL A 137 0.61 -15.23 -1.80
CA VAL A 137 0.32 -14.34 -0.67
C VAL A 137 -1.08 -14.63 -0.11
N ALA A 138 -2.07 -14.85 -0.98
CA ALA A 138 -3.44 -15.20 -0.58
C ALA A 138 -3.47 -16.51 0.22
N GLU A 139 -2.74 -17.54 -0.19
CA GLU A 139 -2.59 -18.80 0.55
C GLU A 139 -1.94 -18.59 1.92
N GLN A 140 -0.88 -17.78 1.99
CA GLN A 140 -0.15 -17.51 3.24
C GLN A 140 -1.00 -16.84 4.34
N ILE A 141 -1.97 -16.02 3.93
CA ILE A 141 -2.91 -15.33 4.83
C ILE A 141 -4.32 -15.95 4.85
N GLY A 142 -4.56 -16.99 4.04
CA GLY A 142 -5.83 -17.74 3.96
C GLY A 142 -6.95 -17.06 3.17
N THR A 143 -6.70 -15.94 2.48
CA THR A 143 -7.72 -15.26 1.64
C THR A 143 -7.09 -14.27 0.66
N PRO A 144 -7.62 -14.13 -0.58
CA PRO A 144 -7.24 -13.05 -1.48
C PRO A 144 -7.94 -11.71 -1.14
N ARG A 145 -8.96 -11.72 -0.28
CA ARG A 145 -9.76 -10.51 0.01
C ARG A 145 -8.93 -9.47 0.75
N GLY A 146 -8.96 -8.24 0.22
CA GLY A 146 -8.22 -7.11 0.78
C GLY A 146 -6.76 -7.03 0.34
N ILE A 147 -6.40 -7.77 -0.71
CA ILE A 147 -5.16 -7.58 -1.47
C ILE A 147 -5.51 -6.84 -2.77
N VAL A 148 -4.67 -5.87 -3.15
CA VAL A 148 -4.63 -5.33 -4.51
C VAL A 148 -3.27 -5.68 -5.13
N LEU A 149 -3.30 -6.23 -6.35
CA LEU A 149 -2.12 -6.50 -7.16
C LEU A 149 -1.97 -5.40 -8.20
N ILE A 150 -0.83 -4.72 -8.21
CA ILE A 150 -0.51 -3.67 -9.18
C ILE A 150 0.73 -4.06 -9.96
N GLY A 151 0.65 -4.13 -11.27
CA GLY A 151 1.83 -4.41 -12.08
C GLY A 151 1.51 -4.54 -13.55
N GLU A 152 2.51 -5.04 -14.26
CA GLU A 152 2.47 -5.29 -15.69
C GLU A 152 2.70 -6.78 -15.95
N VAL A 153 2.18 -7.23 -17.09
CA VAL A 153 2.41 -8.55 -17.68
C VAL A 153 2.67 -8.34 -19.17
N ASP A 154 3.39 -9.28 -19.78
CA ASP A 154 3.58 -9.27 -21.23
C ASP A 154 2.23 -9.50 -21.94
N ILE A 155 2.07 -8.93 -23.14
CA ILE A 155 0.81 -9.03 -23.88
C ILE A 155 0.44 -10.48 -24.20
N GLU A 156 1.45 -11.34 -24.35
CA GLU A 156 1.29 -12.78 -24.55
C GLU A 156 0.66 -13.49 -23.34
N GLU A 157 0.75 -12.91 -22.13
CA GLU A 157 0.11 -13.41 -20.91
C GLU A 157 -1.33 -12.89 -20.70
N GLU A 158 -1.89 -12.10 -21.62
CA GLU A 158 -3.28 -11.61 -21.54
C GLU A 158 -4.30 -12.73 -21.24
N PRO A 159 -4.26 -13.92 -21.88
CA PRO A 159 -5.19 -15.00 -21.57
C PRO A 159 -5.09 -15.49 -20.12
N ARG A 160 -3.86 -15.52 -19.58
CA ARG A 160 -3.57 -15.93 -18.20
C ARG A 160 -4.02 -14.87 -17.19
N LEU A 161 -3.85 -13.59 -17.52
CA LEU A 161 -4.40 -12.49 -16.74
C LEU A 161 -5.93 -12.57 -16.68
N ALA A 162 -6.60 -12.76 -17.82
CA ALA A 162 -8.06 -12.89 -17.87
C ALA A 162 -8.57 -14.07 -17.03
N GLU A 163 -7.89 -15.22 -17.06
CA GLU A 163 -8.20 -16.35 -16.19
C GLU A 163 -8.02 -16.00 -14.70
N THR A 164 -6.95 -15.28 -14.36
CA THR A 164 -6.69 -14.83 -12.99
C THR A 164 -7.78 -13.88 -12.51
N LEU A 165 -8.20 -12.92 -13.33
CA LEU A 165 -9.30 -12.00 -13.02
C LEU A 165 -10.61 -12.76 -12.77
N ARG A 166 -10.97 -13.73 -13.63
CA ARG A 166 -12.13 -14.61 -13.41
C ARG A 166 -12.08 -15.34 -12.09
N ARG A 167 -10.95 -15.98 -11.81
CA ARG A 167 -10.75 -16.80 -10.61
C ARG A 167 -10.96 -15.98 -9.34
N TYR A 168 -10.58 -14.71 -9.36
CA TYR A 168 -10.74 -13.80 -8.22
C TYR A 168 -12.00 -12.93 -8.27
N GLY A 169 -12.82 -13.04 -9.32
CA GLY A 169 -14.04 -12.26 -9.51
C GLY A 169 -13.78 -10.77 -9.71
N ALA A 170 -12.72 -10.44 -10.46
CA ALA A 170 -12.25 -9.09 -10.74
C ALA A 170 -12.33 -8.70 -12.24
N GLU A 171 -13.19 -9.40 -13.01
CA GLU A 171 -13.57 -8.99 -14.39
C GLU A 171 -14.51 -7.78 -14.40
#